data_AF-A0A2X3KZS7-F1
#
_entry.id   AF-A0A2X3KZS7-F1
#
_cell.length_a   1.000
_cell.length_b   1.000
_cell.length_c   1.000
_cell.angle_alpha   90.00
_cell.angle_beta   90.00
_cell.angle_gamma   90.00
#
_symmetry.space_group_name_H-M   'P 1'
#
loop_
_entity.id
_entity.type
_entity.pdbx_description
1 polymer ?
#
loop_
_entity_poly.entity_id
_entity_poly.type
_entity_poly.pdbx_seq_one_letter_code
_entity_poly.pdbx_strand_id
1 'polypeptide(L)'
;MESFWAHFKGENVSLFLDAATLEELEWVIGRQMDYYNCERRHSSLDYRSPMEYLVNIGFIPETVAENGGGKSGSATGAQGRRARTAVVNSGCRRKMMTSEM
;
A
#
# COMPACT_ATOMS: atom_id res chain seq x y z
N MET A 1 -10.58 -7.72 14.65
CA MET A 1 -10.71 -6.38 14.05
C MET A 1 -10.73 -5.28 15.10
N GLU A 2 -11.46 -5.42 16.20
CA GLU A 2 -11.54 -4.39 17.26
C GLU A 2 -10.18 -3.94 17.84
N SER A 3 -9.25 -4.87 18.05
CA SER A 3 -7.91 -4.56 18.58
C SER A 3 -7.14 -3.58 17.69
N PHE A 4 -7.25 -3.73 16.37
CA PHE A 4 -6.61 -2.80 15.43
C PHE A 4 -7.16 -1.39 15.60
N TRP A 5 -8.48 -1.23 15.66
CA TRP A 5 -9.10 0.10 15.78
C TRP A 5 -8.79 0.78 17.10
N ALA A 6 -8.71 0.02 18.20
CA ALA A 6 -8.29 0.54 19.50
C ALA A 6 -6.84 1.06 19.47
N HIS A 7 -5.90 0.25 18.95
CA HIS A 7 -4.49 0.65 18.82
C HIS A 7 -4.30 1.82 17.85
N PHE A 8 -4.96 1.77 16.69
CA PHE A 8 -4.87 2.82 15.68
C PHE A 8 -5.33 4.18 16.22
N LYS A 9 -6.46 4.22 16.94
CA LYS A 9 -6.94 5.48 17.54
C LYS A 9 -6.07 5.92 18.71
N GLY A 10 -5.63 4.99 19.55
CA GLY A 10 -4.79 5.28 20.71
C GLY A 10 -3.41 5.83 20.35
N GLU A 11 -2.72 5.20 19.38
CA GLU A 11 -1.37 5.61 18.96
C GLU A 11 -1.37 6.96 18.19
N ASN A 12 -2.48 7.31 17.55
CA ASN A 12 -2.57 8.49 16.67
C ASN A 12 -3.43 9.62 17.23
N VAL A 13 -3.91 9.50 18.47
CA VAL A 13 -4.85 10.46 19.07
C VAL A 13 -4.35 11.90 19.00
N SER A 14 -3.07 12.14 19.32
CA SER A 14 -2.48 13.47 19.25
C SER A 14 -2.48 14.02 17.81
N LEU A 15 -2.04 13.22 16.84
CA LEU A 15 -2.03 13.61 15.42
C LEU A 15 -3.42 13.96 14.89
N PHE A 16 -4.46 13.26 15.34
CA PHE A 16 -5.84 13.54 14.93
C PHE A 16 -6.40 14.81 15.57
N LEU A 17 -5.99 15.13 16.81
CA LEU A 17 -6.41 16.33 17.50
C LEU A 17 -5.64 17.58 17.05
N ASP A 18 -4.41 17.40 16.55
CA ASP A 18 -3.57 18.48 16.02
C ASP A 18 -4.05 18.97 14.64
N ALA A 19 -4.83 18.17 13.91
CA ALA A 19 -5.37 18.55 12.61
C ALA A 19 -6.39 19.69 12.73
N ALA A 20 -6.15 20.79 12.01
CA ALA A 20 -6.98 22.00 12.08
C ALA A 20 -8.23 21.92 11.21
N THR A 21 -8.22 21.07 10.18
CA THR A 21 -9.33 20.92 9.23
C THR A 21 -9.66 19.46 8.98
N LEU A 22 -10.86 19.20 8.43
CA LEU A 22 -11.26 17.86 8.02
C LEU A 22 -10.31 17.29 6.95
N GLU A 23 -9.89 18.11 5.98
CA GLU A 23 -8.96 17.71 4.93
C GLU A 23 -7.60 17.27 5.50
N GLU A 24 -7.09 18.01 6.48
CA GLU A 24 -5.86 17.65 7.18
C GLU A 24 -6.02 16.33 7.94
N LEU A 25 -7.15 16.15 8.63
CA LEU A 25 -7.45 14.91 9.34
C LEU A 25 -7.53 13.71 8.38
N GLU A 26 -8.20 13.86 7.23
CA GLU A 26 -8.26 12.82 6.20
C GLU A 26 -6.87 12.45 5.67
N TRP A 27 -6.03 13.46 5.43
CA TRP A 27 -4.65 13.25 5.02
C TRP A 27 -3.82 12.51 6.07
N VAL A 28 -3.94 12.89 7.35
CA VAL A 28 -3.26 12.22 8.47
C VAL A 28 -3.74 10.77 8.59
N ILE A 29 -5.05 10.52 8.51
CA ILE A 29 -5.61 9.17 8.55
C ILE A 29 -5.05 8.34 7.38
N GLY A 30 -5.06 8.87 6.16
CA GLY A 30 -4.51 8.20 4.98
C GLY A 30 -3.04 7.85 5.15
N ARG A 31 -2.22 8.79 5.63
CA ARG A 31 -0.81 8.58 5.91
C ARG A 31 -0.58 7.49 6.97
N GLN A 32 -1.39 7.47 8.04
CA GLN A 32 -1.27 6.45 9.07
C GLN A 32 -1.73 5.08 8.56
N MET A 33 -2.78 5.01 7.74
CA MET A 33 -3.19 3.76 7.08
C MET A 33 -2.07 3.22 6.18
N ASP A 34 -1.42 4.09 5.40
CA ASP A 34 -0.25 3.72 4.61
C ASP A 34 0.86 3.18 5.50
N TYR A 35 1.20 3.87 6.59
CA TYR A 35 2.24 3.40 7.52
C TYR A 35 1.94 1.99 8.06
N TYR A 36 0.73 1.73 8.55
CA TYR A 36 0.36 0.42 9.09
C TYR A 36 0.35 -0.69 8.04
N ASN A 37 -0.06 -0.40 6.81
CA ASN A 37 -0.18 -1.40 5.75
C ASN A 37 1.15 -1.66 5.02
N CYS A 38 1.99 -0.63 4.90
CA CYS A 38 3.14 -0.62 4.01
C CYS A 38 4.49 -0.67 4.71
N GLU A 39 4.61 0.03 5.84
CA GLU A 39 5.89 0.28 6.48
C GLU A 39 6.07 -0.54 7.77
N ARG A 40 5.01 -0.62 8.59
CA ARG A 40 5.06 -1.28 9.90
C ARG A 40 5.38 -2.76 9.75
N ARG A 41 6.43 -3.22 10.43
CA ARG A 41 6.85 -4.63 10.45
C ARG A 41 6.15 -5.38 11.57
N HIS A 42 5.69 -6.58 11.27
CA HIS A 42 5.06 -7.47 12.25
C HIS A 42 5.89 -8.73 12.44
N SER A 43 6.21 -9.06 13.68
CA SER A 43 6.97 -10.28 14.02
C SER A 43 6.23 -11.56 13.61
N SER A 44 4.90 -11.56 13.65
CA SER A 44 4.06 -12.67 13.18
C SER A 44 4.06 -12.85 11.66
N LEU A 45 4.58 -11.89 10.90
CA LEU A 45 4.69 -11.92 9.44
C LEU A 45 6.16 -12.01 9.00
N ASP A 46 7.01 -12.68 9.77
CA ASP A 46 8.46 -12.78 9.51
C ASP A 46 9.13 -11.41 9.36
N TYR A 47 8.75 -10.43 10.19
CA TYR A 47 9.23 -9.05 10.12
C TYR A 47 8.96 -8.37 8.77
N ARG A 48 7.84 -8.71 8.11
CA ARG A 48 7.33 -8.06 6.91
C ARG A 48 6.21 -7.08 7.22
N SER A 49 5.98 -6.14 6.31
CA SER A 49 4.74 -5.36 6.36
C SER A 49 3.56 -6.17 5.83
N PRO A 50 2.31 -5.81 6.19
CA PRO A 50 1.14 -6.51 5.71
C PRO A 50 1.07 -6.60 4.17
N MET A 51 1.38 -5.50 3.47
CA MET A 51 1.39 -5.48 2.01
C MET A 51 2.49 -6.35 1.41
N GLU A 52 3.68 -6.37 1.99
CA GLU A 52 4.76 -7.27 1.55
C GLU A 52 4.38 -8.74 1.74
N TYR A 53 3.75 -9.07 2.86
CA TYR A 53 3.26 -10.42 3.12
C TYR A 53 2.22 -10.85 2.08
N LEU A 54 1.23 -9.98 1.81
CA LEU A 54 0.20 -10.24 0.80
C LEU A 54 0.81 -10.47 -0.59
N VAL A 55 1.73 -9.59 -1.02
CA VAL A 55 2.42 -9.76 -2.31
C VAL A 55 3.20 -11.08 -2.36
N ASN A 56 3.85 -11.46 -1.26
CA ASN A 56 4.60 -12.71 -1.20
C ASN A 56 3.73 -13.96 -1.35
N ILE A 57 2.49 -13.94 -0.83
CA ILE A 57 1.54 -15.05 -0.99
C ILE A 57 0.76 -15.00 -2.32
N GLY A 58 1.10 -14.06 -3.21
CA GLY A 58 0.53 -13.96 -4.57
C GLY A 58 -0.63 -12.97 -4.71
N PHE A 59 -0.90 -12.13 -3.72
CA PHE A 59 -1.85 -11.03 -3.88
C PHE A 59 -1.25 -9.91 -4.73
N ILE A 60 -1.89 -9.60 -5.85
CA ILE A 60 -1.51 -8.46 -6.69
C ILE A 60 -2.49 -7.34 -6.37
N PRO A 61 -2.09 -6.30 -5.60
CA PRO A 61 -2.96 -5.16 -5.40
C PRO A 61 -3.22 -4.50 -6.74
N GLU A 62 -4.50 -4.39 -7.10
CA GLU A 62 -4.92 -3.63 -8.27
C GLU A 62 -4.65 -2.15 -7.97
N THR A 63 -3.46 -1.68 -8.30
CA THR A 63 -3.26 -0.25 -8.52
C THR A 63 -4.12 0.08 -9.71
N VAL A 64 -5.26 0.71 -9.47
CA VAL A 64 -6.18 1.17 -10.52
C VAL A 64 -5.35 1.81 -11.62
N ALA A 65 -5.31 1.12 -12.76
CA ALA A 65 -4.91 1.71 -14.01
C ALA A 65 -5.98 2.76 -14.31
N GLU A 66 -5.76 4.00 -13.85
CA GLU A 66 -6.62 5.09 -14.28
C GLU A 66 -6.41 5.33 -15.78
N ASN A 67 -7.51 5.13 -16.51
CA ASN A 67 -7.86 5.79 -17.77
C ASN A 67 -7.01 5.45 -19.02
N GLY A 68 -7.31 4.27 -19.60
CA GLY A 68 -7.07 3.98 -21.02
C GLY A 68 -8.38 3.54 -21.67
N GLY A 69 -8.93 4.39 -22.54
CA GLY A 69 -10.26 4.28 -23.13
C GLY A 69 -10.61 2.91 -23.71
N GLY A 70 -11.91 2.61 -23.68
CA GLY A 70 -12.45 1.39 -24.25
C GLY A 70 -12.09 1.22 -25.73
N LYS A 71 -11.90 -0.04 -26.11
CA LYS A 71 -12.61 -0.68 -27.23
C LYS A 71 -12.26 -2.17 -27.25
N SER A 72 -13.30 -2.95 -27.45
CA SER A 72 -13.32 -4.36 -27.83
C SER A 72 -12.34 -4.69 -28.95
N GLY A 73 -11.72 -5.87 -28.87
CA GLY A 73 -10.90 -6.39 -29.96
C GLY A 73 -10.29 -7.76 -29.66
N SER A 74 -10.96 -8.80 -30.15
CA SER A 74 -10.48 -10.19 -30.27
C SER A 74 -9.17 -10.28 -31.07
N ALA A 75 -8.22 -11.14 -30.63
CA ALA A 75 -7.50 -12.11 -31.48
C ALA A 75 -6.37 -12.86 -30.73
N THR A 76 -6.54 -14.17 -30.64
CA THR A 76 -5.61 -15.27 -30.95
C THR A 76 -4.08 -15.03 -30.99
N GLY A 77 -3.33 -15.88 -30.26
CA GLY A 77 -2.11 -16.50 -30.80
C GLY A 77 -0.78 -16.36 -30.02
N ALA A 78 -0.29 -17.51 -29.54
CA ALA A 78 1.12 -17.95 -29.48
C ALA A 78 2.18 -17.23 -28.60
N GLN A 79 2.65 -18.00 -27.61
CA GLN A 79 4.03 -18.23 -27.14
C GLN A 79 5.02 -17.06 -26.94
N GLY A 80 5.56 -17.03 -25.72
CA GLY A 80 6.83 -16.36 -25.43
C GLY A 80 7.06 -16.20 -23.92
N ARG A 81 7.56 -17.24 -23.25
CA ARG A 81 8.12 -17.08 -21.89
C ARG A 81 9.37 -16.22 -22.01
N ARG A 82 9.27 -14.95 -21.61
CA ARG A 82 10.42 -14.15 -21.16
C ARG A 82 10.03 -13.37 -19.91
N ALA A 83 10.96 -13.44 -18.96
CA ALA A 83 10.89 -12.90 -17.62
C ALA A 83 10.36 -11.46 -17.61
N ARG A 84 9.32 -11.22 -16.82
CA ARG A 84 9.05 -9.90 -16.28
C ARG A 84 9.35 -9.98 -14.79
N THR A 85 10.54 -9.55 -14.41
CA THR A 85 10.73 -8.97 -13.07
C THR A 85 9.90 -7.70 -13.05
N ALA A 86 8.59 -7.85 -12.87
CA ALA A 86 7.74 -6.72 -12.53
C ALA A 86 8.15 -6.34 -11.12
N VAL A 87 8.92 -5.26 -10.99
CA VAL A 87 8.97 -4.51 -9.74
C VAL A 87 7.55 -4.01 -9.55
N VAL A 88 6.73 -4.82 -8.87
CA VAL A 88 5.35 -4.50 -8.56
C VAL A 88 5.43 -3.31 -7.60
N ASN A 89 5.14 -2.12 -8.11
CA ASN A 89 5.03 -0.92 -7.31
C ASN A 89 3.69 -1.01 -6.57
N SER A 90 3.65 -1.86 -5.56
CA SER A 90 2.45 -2.27 -4.84
C SER A 90 1.98 -1.16 -3.91
N GLY A 91 1.38 -0.09 -4.44
CA GLY A 91 0.50 0.88 -3.74
C GLY A 91 1.07 1.71 -2.59
N CYS A 92 2.14 1.26 -1.97
CA CYS A 92 2.90 1.91 -0.92
C CYS A 92 3.89 2.83 -1.60
N ARG A 93 3.74 4.16 -1.45
CA ARG A 93 4.73 5.11 -1.95
C ARG A 93 6.09 4.67 -1.42
N ARG A 94 6.95 4.19 -2.33
CA ARG A 94 8.33 3.81 -2.06
C ARG A 94 8.98 5.02 -1.39
N LYS A 95 9.18 4.99 -0.07
CA LYS A 95 10.00 5.99 0.62
C LYS A 95 11.34 5.96 -0.10
N MET A 96 11.63 7.01 -0.87
CA MET A 96 12.96 7.19 -1.43
C MET A 96 13.91 7.29 -0.24
N MET A 97 14.77 6.29 -0.08
CA MET A 97 15.93 6.36 0.79
C MET A 97 16.81 7.49 0.28
N THR A 98 16.69 8.66 0.90
CA THR A 98 17.77 9.65 0.96
C THR A 98 18.29 9.59 2.39
N SER A 99 19.24 8.68 2.57
CA SER A 99 20.12 8.65 3.73
C SER A 99 21.18 9.71 3.47
N GLU A 100 21.00 10.91 4.01
CA GLU A 100 22.09 11.86 4.24
C GLU A 100 22.18 12.12 5.75
N MET A 101 23.20 11.50 6.37
CA MET A 101 23.98 12.02 7.50
C MET A 101 25.23 11.17 7.66
#